data_AF-A0A485BKN0-F1
#
_entry.id   AF-A0A485BKN0-F1
#
_cell.length_a   1.000
_cell.length_b   1.000
_cell.length_c   1.000
_cell.angle_alpha   90.00
_cell.angle_beta   90.00
_cell.angle_gamma   90.00
#
_symmetry.space_group_name_H-M   'P 1'
#
loop_
_entity.id
_entity.type
_entity.pdbx_description
1 polymer ?
#
loop_
_entity_poly.entity_id
_entity_poly.type
_entity_poly.pdbx_seq_one_letter_code
_entity_poly.pdbx_strand_id
1 'polypeptide(L)' 'MTNNLLTDPANHPANDKLTDERLIRVRDELQRTLTYKNGSTQDYVTADAIKAIDELLERRKADADKSSEVK' A
#
# COMPACT_ATOMS: atom_id res chain seq x y z
N MET A 1 -16.21 -8.98 -22.71
CA MET A 1 -14.86 -8.66 -23.17
C MET A 1 -13.93 -8.83 -21.98
N THR A 2 -13.03 -9.81 -22.01
CA THR A 2 -12.07 -10.06 -20.93
C THR A 2 -10.94 -9.05 -21.06
N ASN A 3 -10.83 -8.12 -20.11
CA ASN A 3 -9.77 -7.11 -20.11
C ASN A 3 -8.42 -7.79 -19.84
N ASN A 4 -7.69 -8.10 -20.90
CA ASN A 4 -6.36 -8.73 -20.89
C ASN A 4 -5.22 -7.80 -20.37
N LEU A 5 -5.54 -6.72 -19.64
CA LEU A 5 -4.55 -5.74 -19.17
C LEU A 5 -3.51 -6.33 -18.19
N LEU A 6 -3.72 -7.55 -17.67
CA LEU A 6 -2.74 -8.24 -16.79
C LEU A 6 -1.77 -9.17 -17.53
N THR A 7 -1.86 -9.32 -18.85
CA THR A 7 -1.02 -10.29 -19.61
C THR A 7 0.33 -9.72 -20.08
N ASP A 8 0.47 -8.40 -20.13
CA ASP A 8 1.73 -7.73 -20.43
C ASP A 8 2.37 -7.21 -19.12
N PRO A 9 3.55 -7.69 -18.72
CA PRO A 9 4.29 -7.18 -17.56
C PRO A 9 4.48 -5.67 -17.57
N ALA A 10 4.52 -5.02 -18.75
CA ALA A 10 4.64 -3.58 -18.89
C ALA A 10 3.40 -2.81 -18.39
N ASN A 11 2.22 -3.44 -18.41
CA ASN A 11 0.97 -2.86 -17.91
C ASN A 11 0.71 -3.19 -16.43
N HIS A 12 1.66 -3.82 -15.75
CA HIS A 12 1.49 -4.14 -14.34
C HIS A 12 1.47 -2.85 -13.51
N PRO A 13 0.49 -2.64 -12.61
CA PRO A 13 0.39 -1.41 -11.82
C PRO A 13 1.66 -1.06 -11.05
N ALA A 14 2.50 -2.04 -10.71
CA ALA A 14 3.80 -1.80 -10.04
C ALA A 14 4.77 -0.93 -10.85
N ASN A 15 4.56 -0.78 -12.17
CA ASN A 15 5.40 0.07 -13.01
C ASN A 15 5.08 1.57 -12.85
N ASP A 16 3.89 1.89 -12.34
CA ASP A 16 3.47 3.26 -12.08
C ASP A 16 3.89 3.75 -10.68
N LYS A 17 3.90 5.07 -10.50
CA LYS A 17 4.10 5.72 -9.20
C LYS A 17 3.16 5.13 -8.15
N LEU A 18 3.71 4.93 -6.95
CA LEU A 18 2.97 4.39 -5.82
C LEU A 18 2.11 5.50 -5.17
N THR A 19 0.87 5.64 -5.63
CA THR A 19 -0.11 6.61 -5.11
C THR A 19 -0.64 6.20 -3.72
N ASP A 20 -1.24 7.16 -3.01
CA ASP A 20 -1.81 6.92 -1.68
C ASP A 20 -2.98 5.92 -1.74
N GLU A 21 -3.83 5.99 -2.76
CA GLU A 21 -4.91 5.01 -2.99
C GLU A 21 -4.37 3.58 -3.17
N ARG A 22 -3.23 3.44 -3.85
CA ARG A 22 -2.59 2.13 -4.03
C ARG A 22 -1.99 1.62 -2.72
N LEU A 23 -1.39 2.49 -1.92
CA LEU A 23 -0.90 2.14 -0.59
C LEU A 23 -2.03 1.65 0.32
N ILE A 24 -3.15 2.39 0.36
CA ILE A 24 -4.34 2.02 1.13
C ILE A 24 -4.86 0.64 0.67
N ARG A 25 -4.99 0.43 -0.64
CA ARG A 25 -5.43 -0.87 -1.18
C ARG A 25 -4.50 -2.02 -0.78
N VAL A 26 -3.18 -1.83 -0.84
CA VAL A 26 -2.22 -2.87 -0.44
C VAL A 26 -2.33 -3.16 1.05
N ARG A 27 -2.42 -2.12 1.89
CA ARG A 27 -2.62 -2.25 3.33
C ARG A 27 -3.88 -3.06 3.67
N ASP A 28 -5.00 -2.74 3.03
CA ASP A 28 -6.28 -3.43 3.27
C ASP A 28 -6.21 -4.91 2.88
N GLU A 29 -5.52 -5.23 1.77
CA GLU A 29 -5.32 -6.61 1.35
C GLU A 29 -4.44 -7.38 2.35
N LEU A 30 -3.32 -6.77 2.79
CA LEU A 30 -2.45 -7.37 3.82
C LEU A 30 -3.21 -7.59 5.13
N GLN A 31 -4.03 -6.62 5.56
CA GLN A 31 -4.84 -6.73 6.77
C GLN A 31 -5.84 -7.90 6.68
N ARG A 32 -6.45 -8.12 5.51
CA ARG A 32 -7.32 -9.28 5.27
C ARG A 32 -6.57 -10.60 5.40
N THR A 33 -5.31 -10.66 4.98
CA THR A 33 -4.50 -11.88 5.13
C THR A 33 -4.20 -12.22 6.60
N LEU A 34 -4.15 -11.23 7.50
CA LEU A 34 -3.95 -11.43 8.94
C LEU A 34 -5.20 -11.93 9.67
N THR A 35 -6.40 -11.54 9.22
CA THR A 35 -7.67 -11.94 9.86
C THR A 35 -7.87 -13.46 9.93
N TYR A 36 -7.12 -14.23 9.13
CA TYR A 36 -7.25 -15.68 9.03
C TYR A 36 -6.06 -16.48 9.58
N LYS A 37 -5.12 -15.88 10.35
CA LYS A 37 -3.85 -16.53 10.71
C LYS A 37 -3.46 -16.55 12.20
N ASN A 38 -2.71 -17.60 12.57
CA ASN A 38 -2.22 -17.92 13.92
C ASN A 38 -0.72 -17.58 14.06
N GLY A 39 -0.39 -16.34 14.40
CA GLY A 39 0.88 -15.94 15.04
C GLY A 39 2.20 -16.44 14.42
N SER A 40 2.24 -16.72 13.12
CA SER A 40 3.43 -17.20 12.41
C SER A 40 4.44 -16.06 12.17
N THR A 41 5.69 -16.39 11.87
CA THR A 41 6.71 -15.40 11.46
C THR A 41 6.23 -14.53 10.28
N GLN A 42 5.49 -15.11 9.35
CA GLN A 42 4.92 -14.38 8.21
C GLN A 42 3.85 -13.36 8.66
N ASP A 43 3.11 -13.64 9.73
CA ASP A 43 2.09 -12.75 10.25
C ASP A 43 2.72 -11.51 10.88
N TYR A 44 3.84 -11.67 11.60
CA TYR A 44 4.63 -10.54 12.11
C TYR A 44 5.18 -9.67 10.97
N VAL A 45 5.77 -10.28 9.93
CA VAL A 45 6.25 -9.53 8.76
C VAL A 45 5.12 -8.78 8.06
N THR A 46 3.93 -9.38 7.99
CA THR A 46 2.75 -8.74 7.39
C THR A 46 2.26 -7.57 8.25
N ALA A 47 2.27 -7.71 9.58
CA ALA A 47 1.93 -6.63 10.49
C ALA A 47 2.92 -5.45 10.39
N ASP A 48 4.22 -5.73 10.30
CA ASP A 48 5.25 -4.71 10.09
C ASP A 48 5.08 -4.00 8.75
N ALA A 49 4.73 -4.73 7.68
CA ALA A 49 4.44 -4.14 6.37
C ALA A 49 3.24 -3.20 6.40
N ILE A 50 2.16 -3.57 7.09
CA ILE A 50 0.98 -2.71 7.31
C ILE A 50 1.39 -1.42 8.04
N LYS A 51 2.15 -1.56 9.14
CA LYS A 51 2.63 -0.42 9.92
C LYS A 51 3.51 0.52 9.09
N ALA A 52 4.40 -0.03 8.27
CA ALA A 52 5.26 0.76 7.38
C ALA A 52 4.45 1.57 6.36
N ILE A 53 3.35 1.02 5.85
CA ILE A 53 2.43 1.73 4.94
C ILE A 53 1.71 2.86 5.67
N ASP A 54 1.20 2.61 6.88
CA ASP A 54 0.52 3.62 7.69
C ASP A 54 1.44 4.81 7.99
N GLU A 55 2.66 4.55 8.44
CA GLU A 55 3.65 5.59 8.71
C GLU A 55 4.06 6.36 7.45
N LEU A 56 4.12 5.70 6.29
CA LEU A 56 4.40 6.37 5.02
C LEU A 56 3.27 7.32 4.62
N LEU A 57 2.02 6.89 4.76
CA LEU A 57 0.85 7.72 4.45
C LEU A 57 0.77 8.94 5.38
N GLU A 58 1.04 8.75 6.67
CA GLU A 58 1.10 9.84 7.64
C GLU A 58 2.20 10.86 7.30
N ARG A 59 3.39 10.38 6.91
CA ARG A 59 4.48 11.26 6.46
C ARG A 59 4.11 12.06 5.22
N ARG A 60 3.50 11.44 4.21
CA ARG A 60 3.04 12.12 3.00
C ARG A 60 2.02 13.21 3.30
N LYS A 61 1.09 12.93 4.22
CA LYS A 61 0.12 13.92 4.69
C LYS A 61 0.81 15.09 5.37
N ALA A 62 1.72 14.82 6.31
CA ALA A 62 2.47 15.86 7.00
C ALA A 62 3.32 16.72 6.05
N ASP A 63 3.89 16.13 5.00
CA ASP A 63 4.67 16.87 4.00
C ASP A 63 3.77 17.73 3.09
N ALA A 64 2.57 17.24 2.74
CA ALA A 64 1.58 18.03 2.02
C ALA A 64 1.09 19.24 2.84
N ASP A 65 0.80 19.03 4.14
CA ASP A 65 0.35 20.09 5.05
C ASP A 65 1.43 21.18 5.21
N LYS A 66 2.70 20.80 5.36
CA LYS A 66 3.83 21.75 5.37
C LYS A 66 3.97 22.51 4.06
N SER A 67 3.70 21.87 2.92
CA SER A 67 3.78 22.53 1.61
C SER A 67 2.66 23.56 1.40
N SER A 68 1.55 23.47 2.13
CA SER A 68 0.46 24.45 2.09
C SER A 68 0.66 25.65 3.01
N GLU A 69 1.53 25.56 4.03
CA GLU A 69 1.78 26.65 4.99
C GLU A 69 2.86 27.64 4.51
N VAL A 70 3.64 27.28 3.48
CA VAL A 70 4.72 28.11 2.90
C VAL A 70 4.23 28.97 1.72
N LYS A 71 2.92 29.19 1.57
CA LYS A 71 2.32 29.87 0.41
C LYS A 71 1.57 31.14 0.76
#